data_AF-A0A520YA79-F1
#
_entry.id   AF-A0A520YA79-F1
#
_cell.length_a   1.000
_cell.length_b   1.000
_cell.length_c   1.000
_cell.angle_alpha   90.00
_cell.angle_beta   90.00
_cell.angle_gamma   90.00
#
_symmetry.space_group_name_H-M   'P 1'
#
loop_
_entity.id
_entity.type
_entity.pdbx_description
1 polymer ?
#
loop_
_entity_poly.entity_id
_entity_poly.type
_entity_poly.pdbx_seq_one_letter_code
_entity_poly.pdbx_strand_id
1 'polypeptide(L)' 'NFEWAFGFAKRFGIVWVDFETQERLIKASGHLYRRIVRDNKLPKEQAA' A
#
# COMPACT_ATOMS: atom_id res chain seq x y z
N ASN A 1 -10.23 0.75 -0.47
CA ASN A 1 -11.36 0.07 -1.15
C ASN A 1 -12.54 0.13 -0.18
N PHE A 2 -13.73 -0.25 -0.65
CA PHE A 2 -14.88 -0.41 0.24
C PHE A 2 -14.74 -1.73 1.00
N GLU A 3 -14.81 -1.66 2.33
CA GLU A 3 -14.65 -2.78 3.25
C GLU A 3 -15.96 -3.06 3.99
N TRP A 4 -17.00 -3.41 3.24
CA TRP A 4 -18.27 -3.93 3.75
C TRP A 4 -18.86 -3.11 4.91
N ALA A 5 -19.11 -3.76 6.05
CA ALA A 5 -19.67 -3.14 7.25
C ALA A 5 -18.80 -1.99 7.80
N PHE A 6 -17.52 -1.94 7.46
CA PHE A 6 -16.61 -0.87 7.86
C PHE A 6 -16.56 0.30 6.87
N GLY A 7 -17.27 0.21 5.74
CA GLY A 7 -17.22 1.23 4.69
C GLY A 7 -15.79 1.53 4.26
N PHE A 8 -15.39 2.79 4.30
CA PHE A 8 -14.03 3.22 3.91
C PHE A 8 -13.08 3.43 5.09
N ALA A 9 -13.49 3.08 6.32
CA ALA A 9 -12.68 3.31 7.52
C ALA A 9 -11.40 2.45 7.56
N LYS A 10 -11.42 1.25 6.93
CA LYS A 10 -10.25 0.38 6.81
C LYS A 10 -9.57 0.59 5.45
N ARG A 11 -8.23 0.71 5.46
CA ARG A 11 -7.44 1.10 4.29
C ARG A 11 -6.31 0.11 4.00
N PHE A 12 -6.65 -1.03 3.39
CA PHE A 12 -5.73 -2.13 3.13
C PHE A 12 -4.75 -1.95 1.95
N GLY A 13 -5.07 -1.07 0.98
CA GLY A 13 -4.26 -0.94 -0.23
C GLY A 13 -2.83 -0.45 0.03
N ILE A 14 -1.87 -0.90 -0.79
CA ILE A 14 -0.50 -0.35 -0.87
C ILE A 14 -0.43 1.02 -1.57
N VAL A 15 -1.57 1.44 -2.14
CA VAL A 15 -1.84 2.78 -2.66
C VAL A 15 -2.97 3.36 -1.83
N TRP A 16 -2.78 4.57 -1.32
CA TRP A 16 -3.85 5.36 -0.72
C TRP A 16 -4.66 6.04 -1.83
N VAL A 17 -5.97 6.09 -1.64
CA VAL A 17 -6.91 6.72 -2.57
C VAL A 17 -7.69 7.76 -1.80
N ASP A 18 -7.74 8.97 -2.33
CA ASP A 18 -8.72 9.97 -1.94
C ASP A 18 -10.05 9.62 -2.60
N PHE A 19 -11.12 9.42 -1.83
CA PHE A 19 -12.41 9.05 -2.40
C PHE A 19 -13.19 10.25 -2.95
N GLU A 20 -12.87 11.48 -2.51
CA GLU A 20 -13.49 12.70 -3.02
C GLU A 20 -12.86 13.09 -4.35
N THR A 21 -11.54 13.17 -4.40
CA THR A 21 -10.80 13.66 -5.58
C THR A 21 -10.35 12.56 -6.53
N GLN A 22 -10.39 11.30 -6.10
CA GLN A 22 -9.81 10.17 -6.82
C GLN A 22 -8.29 10.28 -7.01
N GLU A 23 -7.58 11.10 -6.24
CA GLU A 23 -6.12 11.10 -6.28
C GLU A 23 -5.55 9.82 -5.68
N ARG A 24 -4.39 9.39 -6.20
CA ARG A 24 -3.70 8.16 -5.78
C ARG A 24 -2.32 8.50 -5.28
N LEU A 25 -1.99 8.05 -4.06
CA LEU A 25 -0.68 8.21 -3.45
C LEU A 25 -0.09 6.85 -3.10
N ILE A 26 1.12 6.57 -3.60
CA ILE A 26 1.81 5.31 -3.32
C ILE A 26 2.33 5.36 -1.88
N LYS A 27 1.97 4.35 -1.06
CA LYS A 27 2.47 4.24 0.30
C LYS A 27 3.89 3.67 0.31
N ALA A 28 4.58 3.76 1.45
CA ALA A 28 5.88 3.13 1.65
C ALA A 28 5.85 1.62 1.32
N SER A 29 4.75 0.91 1.66
CA SER A 29 4.55 -0.49 1.31
C SER A 29 4.49 -0.73 -0.20
N GLY A 30 3.93 0.20 -0.99
CA GLY A 30 3.93 0.11 -2.45
C GLY A 30 5.34 0.24 -3.04
N HIS A 31 6.16 1.15 -2.52
CA HIS A 31 7.56 1.26 -2.92
C HIS A 31 8.40 0.04 -2.50
N LEU A 32 8.12 -0.52 -1.31
CA LEU A 32 8.73 -1.77 -0.86
C LEU A 32 8.36 -2.93 -1.80
N TYR A 33 7.07 -3.08 -2.10
CA TYR A 33 6.58 -4.12 -3.01
C TYR A 33 7.22 -4.01 -4.39
N ARG A 34 7.34 -2.79 -4.93
CA ARG A 34 8.07 -2.53 -6.19
C ARG A 34 9.51 -3.08 -6.16
N ARG A 35 10.26 -2.86 -5.06
CA ARG A 35 11.63 -3.36 -4.94
C ARG A 35 11.67 -4.89 -4.90
N ILE A 36 10.79 -5.50 -4.10
CA ILE A 36 10.71 -6.97 -3.99
C ILE A 36 10.46 -7.61 -5.35
N VAL A 37 9.47 -7.12 -6.08
CA VAL A 37 9.13 -7.64 -7.42
C VAL A 37 10.28 -7.42 -8.41
N ARG A 38 10.87 -6.22 -8.43
CA ARG A 38 11.98 -5.88 -9.34
C ARG A 38 13.21 -6.75 -9.09
N ASP A 39 13.54 -6.98 -7.82
CA ASP A 39 14.77 -7.68 -7.44
C ASP A 39 14.55 -9.20 -7.27
N ASN A 40 13.28 -9.64 -7.35
CA ASN A 40 12.79 -11.00 -7.09
C ASN A 40 13.31 -11.60 -5.77
N LYS A 41 13.45 -10.74 -4.75
CA LYS A 41 14.07 -11.06 -3.46
C LYS A 41 13.45 -10.24 -2.35
N LEU A 42 13.39 -10.79 -1.14
CA LEU A 42 13.05 -10.02 0.05
C LEU A 42 14.25 -9.15 0.46
N PRO A 43 14.04 -7.89 0.89
CA PRO A 43 15.10 -7.11 1.48
C PRO A 43 15.58 -7.77 2.76
N LYS A 44 16.87 -7.66 3.05
CA LYS A 44 17.41 -8.09 4.35
C LYS A 44 16.68 -7.31 5.45
N GLU A 45 16.29 -8.02 6.51
CA GLU A 45 15.66 -7.41 7.67
C GLU A 45 16.50 -6.21 8.13
N GLN A 46 15.87 -5.05 8.29
CA GLN A 46 16.49 -3.97 9.03
C GLN A 46 16.47 -4.40 10.49
N ALA A 47 17.66 -4.68 11.03
CA ALA A 47 17.82 -4.84 12.47
C ALA A 47 17.25 -3.58 13.15
N ALA A 48 16.31 -3.79 14.06
CA ALA A 48 15.70 -2.74 14.88
C ALA A 48 16.73 -2.12 15.82
#